data_AF-A0A9P5XHE5-F1
#
_entry.id   AF-A0A9P5XHE5-F1
#
_cell.length_a   1.000
_cell.length_b   1.000
_cell.length_c   1.000
_cell.angle_alpha   90.00
_cell.angle_beta   90.00
_cell.angle_gamma   90.00
#
_symmetry.space_group_name_H-M   'P 1'
#
loop_
_entity.id
_entity.type
_entity.pdbx_description
1 polymer ?
#
loop_
_entity_poly.entity_id
_entity_poly.type
_entity_poly.pdbx_seq_one_letter_code
_entity_poly.pdbx_strand_id
1 'polypeptide(L)'
;MIIDTKLPVNQPPPPPYAAVATTPPPSGDKPRPTLITLPPHILLEIVYSTFPQKPSIDHGKIERQRKTLLWLVHSLRFVNRSFYIACMHVLRSTYLPAYQSLIRQPYSSDPFPTTTANARSPTYTPTSASTSIHTLQRETVILDRFIALKVREDVLVDDSELHLEREDLFKDLFDHAQPKARLEDLVRKYGFREGVISIPGLTAAAAAQPSGNATRGDDSTKVSPAQSTSSLTLALPLSPLSPGPVSPTQPQSPASRFLGMFSRSTKPRPGSMIPTPYHSPTSHTPPPAQVQITPIPFSRISISLSPRTIGFVVGSGANKRTLVQVQRYGKDENLETGAKALVNELKDFLLAEACEPRN
;
A
#
# COMPACT_ATOMS: atom_id res chain seq x y z
N MET A 1 7.13 -11.00 -50.19
CA MET A 1 5.79 -11.28 -50.72
C MET A 1 5.09 -9.94 -50.90
N ILE A 2 4.96 -9.52 -52.16
CA ILE A 2 4.38 -8.24 -52.57
C ILE A 2 2.87 -8.43 -52.59
N ILE A 3 2.12 -7.58 -51.88
CA ILE A 3 0.66 -7.52 -52.03
C ILE A 3 0.32 -6.09 -52.45
N ASP A 4 0.18 -5.96 -53.75
CA ASP A 4 -0.43 -4.83 -54.44
C ASP A 4 -1.81 -5.32 -54.87
N THR A 5 -2.87 -4.88 -54.19
CA THR A 5 -4.25 -5.18 -54.60
C THR A 5 -5.10 -3.93 -54.46
N LYS A 6 -5.11 -3.16 -55.55
CA LYS A 6 -6.09 -2.13 -55.89
C LYS A 6 -7.52 -2.66 -55.75
N LEU A 7 -8.35 -1.95 -55.00
CA LEU A 7 -9.81 -1.98 -55.16
C LEU A 7 -10.29 -0.59 -55.62
N PRO A 8 -11.16 -0.51 -56.66
CA PRO A 8 -11.74 0.76 -57.09
C PRO A 8 -12.85 1.17 -56.11
N VAL A 9 -12.58 2.19 -55.31
CA VAL A 9 -13.57 2.85 -54.43
C VAL A 9 -14.41 3.80 -55.27
N ASN A 10 -15.63 3.38 -55.59
CA ASN A 10 -16.67 4.24 -56.15
C ASN A 10 -17.34 5.01 -54.99
N GLN A 11 -16.67 6.05 -54.48
CA GLN A 11 -17.21 6.96 -53.47
C GLN A 11 -17.92 8.14 -54.15
N PRO A 12 -19.16 8.48 -53.76
CA PRO A 12 -19.80 9.70 -54.25
C PRO A 12 -18.99 10.94 -53.83
N PRO A 13 -19.01 12.02 -54.64
CA PRO A 13 -18.23 13.22 -54.35
C PRO A 13 -18.63 13.79 -52.98
N PRO A 14 -17.65 14.20 -52.16
CA PRO A 14 -17.94 14.77 -50.85
C PRO A 14 -18.83 16.02 -51.01
N PRO A 15 -19.78 16.25 -50.08
CA PRO A 15 -20.67 17.40 -50.12
C PRO A 15 -19.87 18.72 -50.09
N PRO A 16 -20.35 19.77 -50.75
CA PRO A 16 -19.69 21.06 -50.82
C PRO A 16 -19.49 21.62 -49.40
N TYR A 17 -18.23 21.92 -49.07
CA TYR A 17 -17.85 22.52 -47.80
C TYR A 17 -18.59 23.86 -47.64
N ALA A 18 -19.56 23.90 -46.73
CA ALA A 18 -20.12 25.15 -46.26
C ALA A 18 -18.98 25.93 -45.59
N ALA A 19 -18.71 27.14 -46.10
CA ALA A 19 -17.75 28.07 -45.52
C ALA A 19 -18.27 28.50 -44.13
N VAL A 20 -17.90 27.73 -43.10
CA VAL A 20 -18.06 28.15 -41.72
C VAL A 20 -17.16 29.37 -41.55
N ALA A 21 -17.77 30.53 -41.36
CA ALA A 21 -17.08 31.76 -40.96
C ALA A 21 -16.42 31.51 -39.60
N THR A 22 -15.17 31.06 -39.63
CA THR A 22 -14.33 30.84 -38.46
C THR A 22 -13.83 32.19 -37.97
N THR A 23 -14.53 32.74 -36.99
CA THR A 23 -13.89 33.65 -36.03
C THR A 23 -12.63 32.96 -35.49
N PRO A 24 -11.44 33.56 -35.60
CA PRO A 24 -10.23 32.94 -35.08
C PRO A 24 -10.44 32.66 -33.58
N PRO A 25 -10.22 31.43 -33.10
CA PRO A 25 -10.26 31.17 -31.68
C PRO A 25 -9.24 32.10 -31.01
N PRO A 26 -9.57 32.67 -29.83
CA PRO A 26 -8.63 33.51 -29.11
C PRO A 26 -7.31 32.75 -28.99
N SER A 27 -6.21 33.40 -29.38
CA SER A 27 -4.84 32.91 -29.24
C SER A 27 -4.53 32.72 -27.75
N GLY A 28 -5.10 31.69 -27.15
CA GLY A 28 -4.75 31.24 -25.82
C GLY A 28 -3.35 30.66 -25.91
N ASP A 29 -2.44 31.20 -25.10
CA ASP A 29 -1.07 30.75 -24.96
C ASP A 29 -1.05 29.24 -24.75
N LYS A 30 -0.76 28.49 -25.81
CA LYS A 30 -0.53 27.05 -25.68
C LYS A 30 0.71 26.90 -24.80
N PRO A 31 0.62 26.20 -23.67
CA PRO A 31 1.76 26.03 -22.79
C PRO A 31 2.89 25.39 -23.58
N ARG A 32 4.07 26.02 -23.55
CA ARG A 32 5.25 25.56 -24.27
C ARG A 32 5.54 24.11 -23.86
N PRO A 33 5.70 23.17 -24.81
CA PRO A 33 5.96 21.79 -24.47
C PRO A 33 7.26 21.69 -23.68
N THR A 34 7.18 21.09 -22.49
CA THR A 34 8.33 20.81 -21.63
C THR A 34 8.34 19.34 -21.29
N LEU A 35 9.46 18.82 -20.76
CA LEU A 35 9.53 17.43 -20.30
C LEU A 35 8.47 17.10 -19.23
N ILE A 36 7.95 18.11 -18.53
CA ILE A 36 6.93 17.98 -17.49
C ILE A 36 5.55 17.70 -18.10
N THR A 37 5.28 18.18 -19.31
CA THR A 37 4.00 18.00 -20.01
C THR A 37 3.92 16.67 -20.77
N LEU A 38 4.98 15.86 -20.75
CA LEU A 38 4.98 14.55 -21.42
C LEU A 38 4.05 13.56 -20.72
N PRO A 39 3.26 12.76 -21.47
CA PRO A 39 2.47 11.69 -20.90
C PRO A 39 3.32 10.64 -20.15
N PRO A 40 2.81 10.03 -19.06
CA PRO A 40 3.58 9.07 -18.26
C PRO A 40 4.13 7.87 -19.04
N HIS A 41 3.39 7.38 -20.05
CA HIS A 41 3.82 6.24 -20.87
C HIS A 41 5.04 6.57 -21.74
N ILE A 42 5.15 7.81 -22.24
CA ILE A 42 6.32 8.26 -23.00
C ILE A 42 7.54 8.38 -22.08
N LEU A 43 7.36 8.87 -20.85
CA LEU A 43 8.45 8.94 -19.87
C LEU A 43 8.96 7.54 -19.51
N LEU A 44 8.06 6.56 -19.33
CA LEU A 44 8.45 5.17 -19.11
C LEU A 44 9.23 4.62 -20.31
N GLU A 45 8.78 4.87 -21.54
CA GLU A 45 9.49 4.44 -22.76
C GLU A 45 10.90 5.04 -22.85
N ILE A 46 11.06 6.32 -22.51
CA ILE A 46 12.38 6.97 -22.42
C ILE A 46 13.26 6.25 -21.39
N VAL A 47 12.73 5.94 -20.21
CA VAL A 47 13.48 5.21 -19.17
C VAL A 47 13.86 3.81 -19.65
N TYR A 48 12.95 3.06 -20.28
CA TYR A 48 13.24 1.72 -20.83
C TYR A 48 14.28 1.76 -21.96
N SER A 49 14.29 2.84 -22.75
CA SER A 49 15.28 3.06 -23.80
C SER A 49 16.71 3.27 -23.27
N THR A 50 16.89 3.55 -21.96
CA THR A 50 18.22 3.64 -21.35
C THR A 50 18.86 2.28 -21.04
N PHE A 51 18.06 1.21 -21.03
CA PHE A 51 18.55 -0.14 -20.77
C PHE A 51 19.21 -0.77 -22.00
N PRO A 52 20.15 -1.73 -21.84
CA PRO A 52 20.79 -2.40 -22.97
C PRO A 52 19.79 -3.25 -23.78
N GLN A 53 19.47 -2.83 -25.01
CA GLN A 53 18.49 -3.51 -25.87
C GLN A 53 19.09 -4.59 -26.80
N LYS A 54 20.35 -4.44 -27.24
CA LYS A 54 20.95 -5.31 -28.27
C LYS A 54 21.78 -6.44 -27.63
N PRO A 55 21.49 -7.73 -27.90
CA PRO A 55 22.17 -8.86 -27.25
C PRO A 55 23.54 -9.24 -27.84
N SER A 56 23.94 -8.68 -28.98
CA SER A 56 25.00 -9.27 -29.83
C SER A 56 26.42 -8.74 -29.60
N ILE A 57 26.64 -7.69 -28.80
CA ILE A 57 27.95 -6.99 -28.74
C ILE A 57 28.50 -6.86 -27.30
N ASP A 58 27.69 -7.09 -26.27
CA ASP A 58 28.05 -6.69 -24.91
C ASP A 58 28.26 -7.92 -24.01
N HIS A 59 29.51 -8.35 -23.83
CA HIS A 59 29.91 -8.95 -22.56
C HIS A 59 29.56 -7.93 -21.44
N GLY A 60 28.94 -8.36 -20.34
CA GLY A 60 28.56 -7.45 -19.24
C GLY A 60 27.17 -6.79 -19.34
N LYS A 61 26.21 -7.37 -20.09
CA LYS A 61 24.82 -6.83 -20.15
C LYS A 61 24.19 -6.62 -18.77
N ILE A 62 24.38 -7.59 -17.87
CA ILE A 62 23.84 -7.54 -16.50
C ILE A 62 24.52 -6.43 -15.70
N GLU A 63 25.84 -6.29 -15.80
CA GLU A 63 26.61 -5.23 -15.14
C GLU A 63 26.17 -3.85 -15.64
N ARG A 64 26.02 -3.68 -16.96
CA ARG A 64 25.53 -2.45 -17.56
C ARG A 64 24.09 -2.13 -17.13
N GLN A 65 23.23 -3.15 -17.03
CA GLN A 65 21.88 -3.00 -16.50
C GLN A 65 21.91 -2.54 -15.03
N ARG A 66 22.76 -3.13 -14.17
CA ARG A 66 22.93 -2.72 -12.77
C ARG A 66 23.47 -1.30 -12.64
N LYS A 67 24.45 -0.91 -13.45
CA LYS A 67 24.96 0.47 -13.55
C LYS A 67 23.87 1.45 -13.99
N THR A 68 23.01 1.04 -14.93
CA THR A 68 21.84 1.84 -15.35
C THR A 68 20.85 2.02 -14.19
N LEU A 69 20.53 0.95 -13.46
CA LEU A 69 19.66 1.02 -12.27
C LEU A 69 20.27 1.93 -11.18
N LEU A 70 21.59 1.87 -10.95
CA LEU A 70 22.29 2.77 -10.03
C LEU A 70 22.19 4.22 -10.47
N TRP A 71 22.36 4.49 -11.76
CA TRP A 71 22.17 5.82 -12.33
C TRP A 71 20.73 6.34 -12.17
N LEU A 72 19.70 5.48 -12.31
CA LEU A 72 18.31 5.86 -12.01
C LEU A 72 18.14 6.28 -10.54
N VAL A 73 18.75 5.55 -9.61
CA VAL A 73 18.72 5.84 -8.16
C VAL A 73 19.48 7.11 -7.82
N HIS A 74 20.63 7.39 -8.42
CA HIS A 74 21.48 8.52 -8.00
C HIS A 74 21.32 9.79 -8.83
N SER A 75 20.76 9.69 -10.05
CA SER A 75 20.70 10.80 -11.00
C SER A 75 19.29 11.05 -11.53
N LEU A 76 18.76 10.17 -12.38
CA LEU A 76 17.57 10.50 -13.18
C LEU A 76 16.33 10.81 -12.33
N ARG A 77 16.16 10.10 -11.20
CA ARG A 77 15.01 10.33 -10.31
C ARG A 77 14.97 11.73 -9.67
N PHE A 78 16.07 12.48 -9.69
CA PHE A 78 16.16 13.82 -9.09
C PHE A 78 15.86 14.96 -10.08
N VAL A 79 15.67 14.66 -11.37
CA VAL A 79 15.46 15.68 -12.41
C VAL A 79 14.11 16.40 -12.24
N ASN A 80 13.02 15.64 -12.11
CA ASN A 80 11.69 16.19 -11.80
C ASN A 80 10.78 15.10 -11.23
N ARG A 81 9.60 15.50 -10.71
CA ARG A 81 8.62 14.57 -10.11
C ARG A 81 8.13 13.49 -11.09
N SER A 82 7.98 13.81 -12.37
CA SER A 82 7.51 12.84 -13.36
C SER A 82 8.55 11.75 -13.62
N PHE A 83 9.83 12.11 -13.75
CA PHE A 83 10.93 11.16 -13.81
C PHE A 83 11.09 10.39 -12.50
N TYR A 84 10.92 11.03 -11.35
CA TYR A 84 10.89 10.32 -10.07
C TYR A 84 9.87 9.17 -10.09
N ILE A 85 8.64 9.44 -10.51
CA ILE A 85 7.58 8.43 -10.59
C ILE A 85 7.94 7.32 -11.58
N ALA A 86 8.39 7.67 -12.79
CA ALA A 86 8.76 6.69 -13.81
C ALA A 86 9.96 5.82 -13.39
N CYS A 87 11.03 6.43 -12.85
CA CYS A 87 12.19 5.72 -12.34
C CYS A 87 11.83 4.79 -11.18
N MET A 88 11.08 5.29 -10.19
CA MET A 88 10.67 4.49 -9.05
C MET A 88 9.72 3.36 -9.45
N HIS A 89 8.89 3.54 -10.48
CA HIS A 89 8.08 2.46 -11.03
C HIS A 89 8.95 1.31 -11.53
N VAL A 90 9.93 1.60 -12.40
CA VAL A 90 10.87 0.59 -12.91
C VAL A 90 11.63 -0.05 -11.77
N LEU A 91 12.31 0.75 -10.93
CA LEU A 91 13.11 0.26 -9.81
C LEU A 91 12.31 -0.65 -8.87
N ARG A 92 11.12 -0.21 -8.45
CA ARG A 92 10.31 -1.02 -7.54
C ARG A 92 9.80 -2.29 -8.21
N SER A 93 9.36 -2.24 -9.47
CA SER A 93 8.94 -3.46 -10.20
C SER A 93 10.06 -4.49 -10.34
N THR A 94 11.30 -4.03 -10.57
CA THR A 94 12.48 -4.90 -10.69
C THR A 94 12.86 -5.56 -9.37
N TYR A 95 12.82 -4.82 -8.26
CA TYR A 95 13.31 -5.29 -6.96
C TYR A 95 12.22 -5.82 -6.02
N LEU A 96 10.93 -5.68 -6.36
CA LEU A 96 9.83 -6.16 -5.52
C LEU A 96 9.90 -7.67 -5.22
N PRO A 97 10.18 -8.56 -6.19
CA PRO A 97 10.28 -9.99 -5.89
C PRO A 97 11.39 -10.31 -4.88
N ALA A 98 12.57 -9.70 -5.04
CA ALA A 98 13.70 -9.87 -4.12
C ALA A 98 13.42 -9.27 -2.73
N TYR A 99 12.69 -8.16 -2.66
CA TYR A 99 12.23 -7.60 -1.39
C TYR A 99 11.26 -8.57 -0.68
N GLN A 100 10.29 -9.11 -1.40
CA GLN A 100 9.30 -10.05 -0.86
C GLN A 100 9.93 -11.35 -0.35
N SER A 101 10.98 -11.87 -0.99
CA SER A 101 11.67 -13.08 -0.52
C SER A 101 12.44 -12.91 0.79
N LEU A 102 12.80 -11.67 1.14
CA LEU A 102 13.53 -11.36 2.38
C LEU A 102 12.61 -11.04 3.56
N ILE A 103 11.31 -10.92 3.33
CA ILE A 103 10.33 -10.64 4.38
C ILE A 103 10.13 -11.91 5.20
N ARG A 104 10.43 -11.79 6.49
CA ARG A 104 10.32 -12.89 7.43
C ARG A 104 8.85 -13.20 7.67
N GLN A 105 8.46 -14.45 7.47
CA GLN A 105 7.22 -14.95 8.04
C GLN A 105 7.30 -14.80 9.58
N PRO A 106 6.23 -14.38 10.26
CA PRO A 106 4.84 -14.27 9.82
C PRO A 106 4.42 -12.88 9.30
N TYR A 107 5.38 -11.99 9.03
CA TYR A 107 5.06 -10.63 8.60
C TYR A 107 4.51 -10.60 7.19
N SER A 108 3.46 -9.80 6.99
CA SER A 108 2.92 -9.50 5.68
C SER A 108 3.59 -8.26 5.10
N SER A 109 3.53 -8.14 3.77
CA SER A 109 3.97 -6.95 3.07
C SER A 109 2.94 -6.55 2.05
N ASP A 110 2.65 -5.26 2.01
CA ASP A 110 1.90 -4.66 0.92
C ASP A 110 2.46 -3.25 0.75
N PRO A 111 3.56 -3.09 -0.02
CA PRO A 111 4.19 -1.81 -0.28
C PRO A 111 3.43 -1.01 -1.36
N PHE A 112 2.31 -1.56 -1.90
CA PHE A 112 1.49 -0.97 -2.95
C PHE A 112 -0.02 -1.31 -2.76
N PRO A 113 -0.77 -0.50 -1.99
CA PRO A 113 -2.13 -0.83 -1.57
C PRO A 113 -3.11 -0.77 -2.75
N THR A 114 -2.73 -0.12 -3.85
CA THR A 114 -3.52 -0.02 -5.09
C THR A 114 -3.69 -1.34 -5.82
N THR A 115 -2.95 -2.39 -5.44
CA THR A 115 -3.07 -3.72 -6.05
C THR A 115 -4.23 -4.54 -5.48
N THR A 116 -4.94 -4.06 -4.45
CA THR A 116 -6.21 -4.70 -4.07
C THR A 116 -7.29 -4.33 -5.09
N ALA A 117 -7.75 -5.34 -5.84
CA ALA A 117 -8.56 -5.32 -7.06
C ALA A 117 -9.88 -4.50 -7.11
N ASN A 118 -10.19 -3.67 -6.09
CA ASN A 118 -11.43 -2.88 -6.01
C ASN A 118 -11.22 -1.36 -6.01
N ALA A 119 -9.98 -0.85 -6.05
CA ALA A 119 -9.76 0.57 -6.28
C ALA A 119 -9.91 0.85 -7.78
N ARG A 120 -11.11 1.31 -8.20
CA ARG A 120 -11.30 1.95 -9.51
C ARG A 120 -10.09 2.85 -9.75
N SER A 121 -9.41 2.61 -10.87
CA SER A 121 -8.17 3.28 -11.28
C SER A 121 -8.20 4.73 -10.81
N PRO A 122 -7.23 5.21 -10.00
CA PRO A 122 -7.24 6.59 -9.59
C PRO A 122 -7.15 7.41 -10.87
N THR A 123 -8.26 8.02 -11.28
CA THR A 123 -8.25 9.07 -12.27
C THR A 123 -7.34 10.14 -11.66
N TYR A 124 -6.13 10.24 -12.21
CA TYR A 124 -5.15 11.27 -11.87
C TYR A 124 -5.72 12.63 -12.30
N THR A 125 -6.73 13.11 -11.57
CA THR A 125 -7.06 14.52 -11.56
C THR A 125 -5.99 15.17 -10.70
N PRO A 126 -5.17 16.08 -11.26
CA PRO A 126 -4.16 16.79 -10.50
C PRO A 126 -4.87 17.81 -9.62
N THR A 127 -5.45 17.37 -8.51
CA THR A 127 -5.92 18.29 -7.47
C THR A 127 -4.68 18.79 -6.74
N SER A 128 -4.39 20.08 -6.95
CA SER A 128 -3.13 20.81 -6.66
C SER A 128 -2.67 20.90 -5.20
N ALA A 129 -2.98 19.93 -4.32
CA ALA A 129 -2.69 20.08 -2.88
C ALA A 129 -1.99 18.88 -2.19
N SER A 130 -1.75 17.73 -2.83
CA SER A 130 -1.08 16.60 -2.16
C SER A 130 0.44 16.59 -2.41
N THR A 131 1.13 17.43 -1.65
CA THR A 131 2.61 17.52 -1.61
C THR A 131 3.30 16.29 -1.01
N SER A 132 2.58 15.23 -0.63
CA SER A 132 3.17 14.08 0.04
C SER A 132 2.75 12.72 -0.51
N ILE A 133 3.33 12.34 -1.66
CA ILE A 133 3.25 10.98 -2.19
C ILE A 133 3.92 9.96 -1.23
N HIS A 134 4.84 10.41 -0.37
CA HIS A 134 5.67 9.53 0.47
C HIS A 134 5.17 9.28 1.89
N THR A 135 4.25 10.10 2.42
CA THR A 135 3.89 9.97 3.86
C THR A 135 2.78 8.97 4.13
N LEU A 136 2.04 8.51 3.13
CA LEU A 136 0.87 7.67 3.40
C LEU A 136 1.22 6.21 3.65
N GLN A 137 2.28 5.73 3.01
CA GLN A 137 2.67 4.32 3.09
C GLN A 137 4.13 4.20 3.44
N ARG A 138 4.35 3.90 4.71
CA ARG A 138 5.68 3.92 5.30
C ARG A 138 6.49 2.72 4.84
N GLU A 139 5.83 1.58 4.58
CA GLU A 139 6.48 0.39 4.04
C GLU A 139 7.11 0.65 2.65
N THR A 140 6.49 1.50 1.82
CA THR A 140 7.06 1.88 0.52
C THR A 140 8.40 2.59 0.67
N VAL A 141 8.59 3.40 1.73
CA VAL A 141 9.88 4.05 2.01
C VAL A 141 10.94 3.01 2.39
N ILE A 142 10.54 1.92 3.03
CA ILE A 142 11.44 0.81 3.36
C ILE A 142 11.87 0.07 2.09
N LEU A 143 10.94 -0.20 1.16
CA LEU A 143 11.28 -0.72 -0.16
C LEU A 143 12.25 0.21 -0.91
N ASP A 144 12.03 1.53 -0.87
CA ASP A 144 12.92 2.48 -1.55
C ASP A 144 14.34 2.49 -0.95
N ARG A 145 14.47 2.30 0.37
CA ARG A 145 15.76 2.13 1.04
C ARG A 145 16.42 0.81 0.66
N PHE A 146 15.65 -0.28 0.63
CA PHE A 146 16.12 -1.58 0.15
C PHE A 146 16.70 -1.48 -1.26
N ILE A 147 15.98 -0.85 -2.18
CA ILE A 147 16.43 -0.63 -3.57
C ILE A 147 17.75 0.11 -3.59
N ALA A 148 17.86 1.23 -2.88
CA ALA A 148 19.10 2.02 -2.87
C ALA A 148 20.31 1.22 -2.36
N LEU A 149 20.10 0.42 -1.32
CA LEU A 149 21.14 -0.46 -0.78
C LEU A 149 21.49 -1.61 -1.73
N LYS A 150 20.47 -2.30 -2.26
CA LYS A 150 20.66 -3.49 -3.10
C LYS A 150 21.29 -3.15 -4.44
N VAL A 151 20.84 -2.08 -5.10
CA VAL A 151 21.43 -1.61 -6.37
C VAL A 151 22.91 -1.25 -6.20
N ARG A 152 23.27 -0.61 -5.08
CA ARG A 152 24.65 -0.28 -4.76
C ARG A 152 25.49 -1.54 -4.53
N GLU A 153 24.95 -2.50 -3.78
CA GLU A 153 25.61 -3.78 -3.52
C GLU A 153 25.84 -4.55 -4.83
N ASP A 154 24.81 -4.64 -5.68
CA ASP A 154 24.89 -5.35 -6.97
C ASP A 154 25.99 -4.78 -7.87
N VAL A 155 26.17 -3.45 -7.90
CA VAL A 155 27.24 -2.82 -8.69
C VAL A 155 28.62 -3.02 -8.05
N LEU A 156 28.73 -3.04 -6.72
CA LEU A 156 30.01 -3.30 -6.05
C LEU A 156 30.51 -4.72 -6.27
N VAL A 157 29.61 -5.70 -6.30
CA VAL A 157 29.93 -7.09 -6.66
C VAL A 157 30.50 -7.16 -8.08
N ASP A 158 29.95 -6.38 -9.02
CA ASP A 158 30.41 -6.33 -10.41
C ASP A 158 31.75 -5.60 -10.57
N ASP A 159 31.97 -4.50 -9.84
CA ASP A 159 33.16 -3.66 -9.98
C ASP A 159 34.38 -4.20 -9.21
N SER A 160 34.20 -5.11 -8.25
CA SER A 160 35.29 -5.63 -7.41
C SER A 160 35.11 -7.10 -7.04
N GLU A 161 35.95 -7.97 -7.57
CA GLU A 161 36.02 -9.40 -7.19
C GLU A 161 36.35 -9.62 -5.70
N LEU A 162 36.98 -8.63 -5.05
CA LEU A 162 37.29 -8.66 -3.62
C LEU A 162 36.12 -8.22 -2.72
N HIS A 163 35.00 -7.82 -3.31
CA HIS A 163 33.84 -7.37 -2.55
C HIS A 163 33.11 -8.57 -1.94
N LEU A 164 33.13 -8.67 -0.63
CA LEU A 164 32.39 -9.68 0.12
C LEU A 164 31.01 -9.15 0.46
N GLU A 165 29.97 -9.83 -0.02
CA GLU A 165 28.58 -9.50 0.31
C GLU A 165 28.40 -9.53 1.82
N ARG A 166 27.87 -8.45 2.39
CA ARG A 166 27.58 -8.40 3.83
C ARG A 166 26.19 -8.95 4.07
N GLU A 167 26.09 -10.17 4.62
CA GLU A 167 24.79 -10.81 4.85
C GLU A 167 23.91 -10.00 5.83
N ASP A 168 24.53 -9.23 6.73
CA ASP A 168 23.82 -8.40 7.71
C ASP A 168 23.33 -7.04 7.16
N LEU A 169 23.64 -6.67 5.90
CA LEU A 169 23.34 -5.34 5.37
C LEU A 169 21.85 -5.00 5.36
N PHE A 170 21.01 -6.01 5.22
CA PHE A 170 19.56 -5.88 5.19
C PHE A 170 18.89 -6.23 6.52
N LYS A 171 19.64 -6.73 7.50
CA LYS A 171 19.10 -7.26 8.75
C LYS A 171 18.30 -6.20 9.50
N ASP A 172 18.84 -5.01 9.68
CA ASP A 172 18.14 -3.91 10.37
C ASP A 172 16.86 -3.50 9.63
N LEU A 173 16.88 -3.59 8.30
CA LEU A 173 15.74 -3.24 7.47
C LEU A 173 14.59 -4.23 7.68
N PHE A 174 14.85 -5.52 7.69
CA PHE A 174 13.81 -6.55 7.79
C PHE A 174 13.48 -6.98 9.22
N ASP A 175 14.39 -6.80 10.19
CA ASP A 175 14.13 -7.12 11.59
C ASP A 175 13.41 -6.00 12.34
N HIS A 176 13.64 -4.74 11.95
CA HIS A 176 13.13 -3.59 12.69
C HIS A 176 12.33 -2.63 11.83
N ALA A 177 12.90 -2.15 10.71
CA ALA A 177 12.29 -1.06 9.96
C ALA A 177 11.02 -1.49 9.20
N GLN A 178 11.06 -2.64 8.52
CA GLN A 178 9.94 -3.17 7.74
C GLN A 178 8.76 -3.55 8.63
N PRO A 179 8.89 -4.34 9.71
CA PRO A 179 7.74 -4.72 10.53
C PRO A 179 7.10 -3.52 11.21
N LYS A 180 7.92 -2.54 11.64
CA LYS A 180 7.42 -1.27 12.19
C LYS A 180 6.63 -0.48 11.16
N ALA A 181 7.18 -0.26 9.96
CA ALA A 181 6.52 0.51 8.91
C ALA A 181 5.23 -0.17 8.45
N ARG A 182 5.24 -1.50 8.34
CA ARG A 182 4.05 -2.31 8.06
C ARG A 182 2.97 -2.13 9.11
N LEU A 183 3.34 -2.19 10.38
CA LEU A 183 2.42 -2.00 11.50
C LEU A 183 1.83 -0.58 11.51
N GLU A 184 2.61 0.45 11.18
CA GLU A 184 2.12 1.82 11.01
C GLU A 184 1.07 1.92 9.88
N ASP A 185 1.28 1.23 8.76
CA ASP A 185 0.34 1.20 7.64
C ASP A 185 -0.95 0.41 7.97
N LEU A 186 -0.84 -0.68 8.74
CA LEU A 186 -2.01 -1.43 9.23
C LEU A 186 -2.83 -0.61 10.23
N VAL A 187 -2.17 0.07 11.17
CA VAL A 187 -2.82 0.97 12.14
C VAL A 187 -3.53 2.10 11.40
N ARG A 188 -2.94 2.67 10.35
CA ARG A 188 -3.63 3.64 9.48
C ARG A 188 -4.92 3.07 8.91
N LYS A 189 -4.85 1.87 8.31
CA LYS A 189 -5.99 1.23 7.65
C LYS A 189 -7.13 0.95 8.63
N TYR A 190 -6.81 0.35 9.78
CA TYR A 190 -7.82 0.03 10.79
C TYR A 190 -8.31 1.27 11.53
N GLY A 191 -7.43 2.17 11.93
CA GLY A 191 -7.81 3.37 12.67
C GLY A 191 -8.59 4.38 11.83
N PHE A 192 -8.35 4.46 10.50
CA PHE A 192 -9.19 5.25 9.60
C PHE A 192 -10.61 4.67 9.52
N ARG A 193 -10.73 3.33 9.45
CA ARG A 193 -12.04 2.65 9.44
C ARG A 193 -12.81 2.85 10.75
N GLU A 194 -12.12 2.84 11.89
CA GLU A 194 -12.72 3.08 13.21
C GLU A 194 -12.94 4.57 13.52
N GLY A 195 -12.54 5.48 12.62
CA GLY A 195 -12.70 6.93 12.82
C GLY A 195 -11.78 7.54 13.88
N VAL A 196 -10.74 6.82 14.34
CA VAL A 196 -9.77 7.31 15.34
C VAL A 196 -8.54 7.96 14.69
N ILE A 197 -8.28 7.68 13.42
CA ILE A 197 -7.19 8.28 12.65
C ILE A 197 -7.75 9.06 11.45
N SER A 198 -7.27 10.29 11.26
CA SER A 198 -7.59 11.10 10.10
C SER A 198 -6.44 11.15 9.09
N ILE A 199 -6.79 11.19 7.80
CA ILE A 199 -5.84 11.36 6.71
C ILE A 199 -6.15 12.69 6.03
N PRO A 200 -5.23 13.66 5.98
CA PRO A 200 -5.45 14.92 5.29
C PRO A 200 -5.90 14.68 3.84
N GLY A 201 -7.01 15.29 3.44
CA GLY A 201 -7.58 15.16 2.09
C GLY A 201 -8.51 13.96 1.88
N LEU A 202 -8.70 13.07 2.86
CA LEU A 202 -9.75 12.05 2.84
C LEU A 202 -10.73 12.28 4.00
N THR A 203 -11.94 12.73 3.69
CA THR A 203 -13.04 12.79 4.66
C THR A 203 -13.67 11.40 4.83
N ALA A 204 -13.82 10.94 6.07
CA ALA A 204 -14.34 9.60 6.43
C ALA A 204 -15.83 9.34 6.04
N ALA A 205 -16.50 10.31 5.42
CA ALA A 205 -17.92 10.26 5.07
C ALA A 205 -18.35 9.08 4.19
N ALA A 206 -17.41 8.36 3.56
CA ALA A 206 -17.69 7.20 2.72
C ALA A 206 -17.72 5.84 3.46
N ALA A 207 -17.30 5.74 4.72
CA ALA A 207 -17.15 4.46 5.41
C ALA A 207 -18.36 4.03 6.26
N ALA A 208 -19.33 4.93 6.48
CA ALA A 208 -20.49 4.71 7.37
C ALA A 208 -21.81 4.44 6.61
N GLN A 209 -21.77 3.70 5.50
CA GLN A 209 -22.98 3.14 4.89
C GLN A 209 -23.13 1.68 5.35
N PRO A 210 -24.07 1.35 6.24
CA PRO A 210 -24.38 -0.03 6.56
C PRO A 210 -25.03 -0.68 5.33
N SER A 211 -24.37 -1.71 4.79
CA SER A 211 -24.93 -2.60 3.78
C SER A 211 -26.14 -3.34 4.35
N GLY A 212 -27.32 -2.74 4.19
CA GLY A 212 -28.59 -3.31 4.57
C GLY A 212 -29.65 -2.99 3.51
N ASN A 213 -29.72 -3.80 2.46
CA ASN A 213 -30.97 -4.48 2.11
C ASN A 213 -30.76 -5.41 0.90
N ALA A 214 -31.05 -6.68 1.14
CA ALA A 214 -31.34 -7.65 0.12
C ALA A 214 -32.61 -7.22 -0.63
N THR A 215 -32.56 -7.18 -1.96
CA THR A 215 -33.76 -7.30 -2.78
C THR A 215 -33.49 -8.29 -3.89
N ARG A 216 -34.40 -9.25 -3.92
CA ARG A 216 -34.50 -10.46 -4.72
C ARG A 216 -35.10 -10.11 -6.09
N GLY A 217 -34.62 -10.75 -7.15
CA GLY A 217 -35.11 -10.64 -8.53
C GLY A 217 -33.90 -10.72 -9.47
N ASP A 218 -33.51 -11.88 -9.99
CA ASP A 218 -34.17 -12.67 -11.05
C ASP A 218 -34.51 -11.82 -12.27
N ASP A 219 -33.58 -11.75 -13.24
CA ASP A 219 -33.88 -12.10 -14.63
C ASP A 219 -32.58 -12.22 -15.47
N SER A 220 -32.69 -13.10 -16.45
CA SER A 220 -31.73 -13.62 -17.41
C SER A 220 -31.36 -12.60 -18.49
N THR A 221 -30.08 -12.45 -18.81
CA THR A 221 -29.66 -12.26 -20.22
C THR A 221 -28.15 -12.49 -20.44
N LYS A 222 -27.86 -13.52 -21.25
CA LYS A 222 -26.56 -13.79 -21.89
C LYS A 222 -26.21 -12.69 -22.89
N VAL A 223 -25.02 -12.09 -22.80
CA VAL A 223 -24.27 -11.58 -23.96
C VAL A 223 -22.76 -11.63 -23.68
N SER A 224 -22.03 -12.43 -24.45
CA SER A 224 -20.56 -12.33 -24.62
C SER A 224 -20.22 -11.20 -25.60
N PRO A 225 -19.04 -10.57 -25.53
CA PRO A 225 -18.01 -11.01 -26.48
C PRO A 225 -16.54 -10.93 -26.00
N ALA A 226 -15.80 -11.91 -26.54
CA ALA A 226 -14.42 -11.91 -27.06
C ALA A 226 -13.45 -10.72 -26.84
N GLN A 227 -12.27 -11.12 -26.35
CA GLN A 227 -10.91 -10.85 -26.85
C GLN A 227 -10.34 -9.42 -26.81
N SER A 228 -9.28 -9.24 -26.01
CA SER A 228 -7.89 -9.03 -26.47
C SER A 228 -7.06 -8.37 -25.36
N THR A 229 -6.22 -9.13 -24.67
CA THR A 229 -5.14 -8.56 -23.83
C THR A 229 -3.82 -9.19 -24.24
N SER A 230 -2.98 -8.39 -24.90
CA SER A 230 -1.60 -8.72 -25.22
C SER A 230 -0.75 -8.46 -23.98
N SER A 231 -0.48 -9.48 -23.18
CA SER A 231 0.51 -9.44 -22.12
C SER A 231 1.87 -9.88 -22.67
N LEU A 232 2.81 -8.93 -22.79
CA LEU A 232 4.21 -9.22 -23.09
C LEU A 232 4.89 -9.76 -21.82
N THR A 233 4.92 -11.08 -21.69
CA THR A 233 5.65 -11.80 -20.65
C THR A 233 7.13 -11.87 -21.06
N LEU A 234 7.98 -11.05 -20.46
CA LEU A 234 9.44 -11.18 -20.58
C LEU A 234 9.87 -12.33 -19.65
N ALA A 235 10.11 -13.50 -20.25
CA ALA A 235 10.64 -14.67 -19.57
C ALA A 235 12.11 -14.45 -19.19
N LEU A 236 12.43 -14.63 -17.91
CA LEU A 236 13.80 -14.80 -17.40
C LEU A 236 14.20 -16.28 -17.51
N PRO A 237 15.45 -16.61 -17.85
CA PRO A 237 15.91 -17.99 -17.91
C PRO A 237 16.02 -18.63 -16.52
N LEU A 238 15.60 -19.89 -16.44
CA LEU A 238 15.67 -20.77 -15.27
C LEU A 238 17.13 -21.05 -14.87
N SER A 239 17.40 -21.01 -13.57
CA SER A 239 18.58 -21.64 -12.97
C SER A 239 18.35 -23.15 -12.76
N PRO A 240 19.39 -23.98 -12.89
CA PRO A 240 19.29 -25.44 -12.85
C PRO A 240 19.10 -26.03 -11.45
N LEU A 241 18.46 -27.19 -11.43
CA LEU A 241 18.20 -28.08 -10.29
C LEU A 241 19.46 -28.31 -9.43
N SER A 242 19.29 -28.26 -8.11
CA SER A 242 20.14 -28.98 -7.15
C SER A 242 19.29 -29.99 -6.34
N PRO A 243 19.86 -31.16 -6.01
CA PRO A 243 19.12 -32.31 -5.48
C PRO A 243 18.96 -32.30 -3.95
N GLY A 244 17.78 -32.77 -3.50
CA GLY A 244 17.59 -33.70 -2.37
C GLY A 244 17.87 -33.22 -0.93
N PRO A 245 16.86 -33.23 -0.03
CA PRO A 245 17.07 -32.96 1.39
C PRO A 245 17.55 -34.21 2.15
N VAL A 246 18.53 -34.03 3.04
CA VAL A 246 18.95 -35.02 4.03
C VAL A 246 18.27 -34.67 5.36
N SER A 247 17.48 -35.60 5.90
CA SER A 247 16.78 -35.48 7.18
C SER A 247 17.75 -35.35 8.37
N PRO A 248 17.49 -34.46 9.33
CA PRO A 248 18.07 -34.58 10.66
C PRO A 248 17.09 -35.22 11.66
N THR A 249 17.63 -36.21 12.35
CA THR A 249 17.11 -36.98 13.47
C THR A 249 16.62 -36.11 14.63
N GLN A 250 15.43 -36.45 15.12
CA GLN A 250 14.73 -35.83 16.24
C GLN A 250 15.25 -36.39 17.58
N PRO A 251 15.62 -35.57 18.58
CA PRO A 251 15.66 -35.99 19.97
C PRO A 251 14.35 -35.64 20.69
N GLN A 252 13.82 -36.63 21.41
CA GLN A 252 12.61 -36.55 22.21
C GLN A 252 12.85 -35.94 23.60
N SER A 253 11.75 -35.40 24.16
CA SER A 253 11.40 -35.23 25.59
C SER A 253 11.76 -33.91 26.30
N PRO A 254 11.11 -33.57 27.44
CA PRO A 254 9.86 -34.08 28.03
C PRO A 254 8.79 -32.99 28.28
N ALA A 255 7.59 -33.47 28.56
CA ALA A 255 6.40 -32.72 28.92
C ALA A 255 6.57 -31.87 30.20
N SER A 256 6.09 -30.62 30.18
CA SER A 256 5.69 -29.91 31.40
C SER A 256 4.20 -29.63 31.37
N ARG A 257 3.47 -30.32 32.23
CA ARG A 257 2.11 -29.99 32.63
C ARG A 257 2.16 -28.70 33.45
N PHE A 258 1.39 -27.69 33.07
CA PHE A 258 1.01 -26.62 33.99
C PHE A 258 -0.52 -26.53 34.07
N LEU A 259 -0.98 -26.75 35.30
CA LEU A 259 -2.34 -26.59 35.80
C LEU A 259 -2.65 -25.10 36.00
N GLY A 260 -3.92 -24.72 35.80
CA GLY A 260 -4.46 -23.41 36.15
C GLY A 260 -5.77 -23.15 35.41
N MET A 261 -6.90 -23.78 35.78
CA MET A 261 -7.83 -23.31 36.80
C MET A 261 -8.09 -21.79 36.75
N PHE A 262 -9.13 -21.38 36.01
CA PHE A 262 -10.04 -20.32 36.47
C PHE A 262 -11.46 -20.63 35.97
N SER A 263 -12.24 -21.19 36.89
CA SER A 263 -13.70 -21.30 36.81
C SER A 263 -14.31 -19.90 36.87
N ARG A 264 -15.14 -19.53 35.88
CA ARG A 264 -16.02 -18.35 36.00
C ARG A 264 -17.47 -18.81 36.19
N SER A 265 -17.95 -18.49 37.38
CA SER A 265 -19.25 -18.80 37.96
C SER A 265 -20.40 -18.29 37.10
N THR A 266 -21.32 -19.20 36.79
CA THR A 266 -22.70 -18.92 36.41
C THR A 266 -23.49 -18.59 37.68
N LYS A 267 -24.32 -17.55 37.63
CA LYS A 267 -25.41 -17.35 38.61
C LYS A 267 -26.73 -17.01 37.90
N PRO A 268 -27.87 -17.36 38.53
CA PRO A 268 -29.14 -17.55 37.85
C PRO A 268 -30.12 -16.38 38.08
N ARG A 269 -31.08 -16.24 37.14
CA ARG A 269 -32.42 -15.65 37.34
C ARG A 269 -33.18 -16.46 38.41
N PRO A 270 -34.20 -15.95 39.15
CA PRO A 270 -35.42 -15.34 38.55
C PRO A 270 -36.12 -14.26 39.42
N GLY A 271 -37.14 -13.59 38.86
CA GLY A 271 -38.04 -12.72 39.59
C GLY A 271 -39.16 -12.18 38.70
N SER A 272 -40.28 -12.88 38.68
CA SER A 272 -41.52 -12.54 37.98
C SER A 272 -42.42 -11.74 38.94
N MET A 273 -42.79 -10.51 38.58
CA MET A 273 -43.97 -9.82 39.14
C MET A 273 -44.64 -8.90 38.10
N ILE A 274 -45.87 -9.27 37.76
CA ILE A 274 -47.11 -8.48 37.54
C ILE A 274 -46.96 -7.03 37.03
N PRO A 275 -47.55 -6.68 35.86
CA PRO A 275 -47.78 -5.28 35.49
C PRO A 275 -49.20 -4.82 35.88
N THR A 276 -49.25 -3.73 36.64
CA THR A 276 -50.41 -2.86 36.83
C THR A 276 -50.55 -1.87 35.65
N PRO A 277 -51.76 -1.50 35.21
CA PRO A 277 -51.96 -0.52 34.15
C PRO A 277 -52.05 0.88 34.77
N TYR A 278 -50.97 1.67 34.68
CA TYR A 278 -51.00 3.09 34.98
C TYR A 278 -50.50 3.90 33.77
N HIS A 279 -51.39 4.79 33.31
CA HIS A 279 -51.13 5.80 32.29
C HIS A 279 -49.95 6.69 32.70
N SER A 280 -48.96 6.81 31.82
CA SER A 280 -47.82 7.71 31.98
C SER A 280 -47.85 8.79 30.89
N PRO A 281 -47.60 10.07 31.26
CA PRO A 281 -47.50 11.18 30.34
C PRO A 281 -46.19 11.12 29.55
N THR A 282 -46.25 11.52 28.28
CA THR A 282 -45.17 11.56 27.31
C THR A 282 -44.05 12.53 27.75
N SER A 283 -43.06 12.03 28.48
CA SER A 283 -41.80 12.74 28.72
C SER A 283 -40.86 12.52 27.54
N HIS A 284 -40.61 13.59 26.78
CA HIS A 284 -39.56 13.63 25.76
C HIS A 284 -38.19 13.63 26.44
N THR A 285 -37.64 12.44 26.65
CA THR A 285 -36.23 12.28 27.04
C THR A 285 -35.35 12.71 25.85
N PRO A 286 -34.48 13.73 25.99
CA PRO A 286 -33.59 14.12 24.91
C PRO A 286 -32.69 12.93 24.54
N PRO A 287 -32.40 12.71 23.23
CA PRO A 287 -31.54 11.63 22.79
C PRO A 287 -30.17 11.76 23.48
N PRO A 288 -29.56 10.65 23.93
CA PRO A 288 -28.26 10.69 24.58
C PRO A 288 -27.25 11.36 23.66
N ALA A 289 -26.56 12.39 24.17
CA ALA A 289 -25.53 13.10 23.44
C ALA A 289 -24.48 12.09 22.95
N GLN A 290 -24.31 11.99 21.63
CA GLN A 290 -23.30 11.10 21.06
C GLN A 290 -21.91 11.69 21.32
N VAL A 291 -21.08 10.96 22.08
CA VAL A 291 -19.69 11.33 22.35
C VAL A 291 -18.92 11.33 21.02
N GLN A 292 -18.43 12.49 20.59
CA GLN A 292 -17.67 12.63 19.34
C GLN A 292 -16.18 12.46 19.60
N ILE A 293 -15.58 11.42 19.02
CA ILE A 293 -14.13 11.20 19.04
C ILE A 293 -13.45 12.22 18.11
N THR A 294 -12.40 12.89 18.59
CA THR A 294 -11.54 13.72 17.74
C THR A 294 -10.41 12.88 17.13
N PRO A 295 -10.39 12.63 15.80
CA PRO A 295 -9.42 11.74 15.19
C PRO A 295 -8.01 12.34 15.13
N ILE A 296 -6.99 11.51 15.36
CA ILE A 296 -5.58 11.91 15.33
C ILE A 296 -5.05 11.88 13.88
N PRO A 297 -4.41 12.95 13.37
CA PRO A 297 -3.81 12.94 12.04
C PRO A 297 -2.69 11.90 11.89
N PHE A 298 -2.74 11.07 10.85
CA PHE A 298 -1.73 10.02 10.59
C PHE A 298 -0.29 10.54 10.47
N SER A 299 -0.09 11.79 10.06
CA SER A 299 1.23 12.41 9.98
C SER A 299 1.89 12.61 11.35
N ARG A 300 1.12 12.59 12.45
CA ARG A 300 1.61 12.82 13.83
C ARG A 300 1.85 11.55 14.62
N ILE A 301 1.56 10.38 14.03
CA ILE A 301 1.64 9.10 14.73
C ILE A 301 2.95 8.39 14.40
N SER A 302 3.45 7.58 15.31
CA SER A 302 4.47 6.56 15.04
C SER A 302 4.24 5.38 15.97
N ILE A 303 4.73 4.21 15.59
CA ILE A 303 4.65 3.02 16.42
C ILE A 303 6.02 2.71 17.02
N SER A 304 6.04 2.39 18.31
CA SER A 304 7.14 1.67 18.93
C SER A 304 6.84 0.18 18.86
N LEU A 305 7.76 -0.59 18.29
CA LEU A 305 7.64 -2.04 18.18
C LEU A 305 8.79 -2.68 18.95
N SER A 306 8.46 -3.44 19.98
CA SER A 306 9.40 -4.27 20.72
C SER A 306 9.00 -5.75 20.63
N PRO A 307 9.85 -6.69 21.06
CA PRO A 307 9.48 -8.11 21.12
C PRO A 307 8.29 -8.39 22.03
N ARG A 308 8.06 -7.53 23.03
CA ARG A 308 7.04 -7.74 24.07
C ARG A 308 5.88 -6.76 23.97
N THR A 309 6.03 -5.64 23.29
CA THR A 309 5.04 -4.56 23.36
C THR A 309 4.94 -3.80 22.05
N ILE A 310 3.75 -3.26 21.80
CA ILE A 310 3.47 -2.32 20.71
C ILE A 310 2.94 -1.05 21.35
N GLY A 311 3.58 0.09 21.09
CA GLY A 311 3.14 1.39 21.59
C GLY A 311 2.70 2.31 20.46
N PHE A 312 1.61 3.02 20.69
CA PHE A 312 1.14 4.12 19.85
C PHE A 312 1.74 5.43 20.36
N VAL A 313 2.63 6.04 19.58
CA VAL A 313 3.37 7.24 19.96
C VAL A 313 2.86 8.42 19.14
N VAL A 314 2.57 9.52 19.80
CA VAL A 314 2.17 10.79 19.16
C VAL A 314 3.22 11.85 19.44
N GLY A 315 3.56 12.61 18.41
CA GLY A 315 4.46 13.76 18.53
C GLY A 315 5.52 13.81 17.44
N SER A 316 6.33 14.88 17.48
CA SER A 316 7.46 15.08 16.58
C SER A 316 8.71 15.45 17.38
N GLY A 317 9.87 14.97 16.93
CA GLY A 317 11.15 15.27 17.56
C GLY A 317 11.24 14.79 19.02
N ALA A 318 11.61 15.70 19.92
CA ALA A 318 11.80 15.42 21.35
C ALA A 318 10.47 15.24 22.12
N ASN A 319 9.36 15.76 21.61
CA ASN A 319 8.07 15.77 22.30
C ASN A 319 7.21 14.54 21.90
N LYS A 320 7.77 13.34 22.03
CA LYS A 320 7.07 12.09 21.76
C LYS A 320 6.46 11.55 23.04
N ARG A 321 5.16 11.28 23.02
CA ARG A 321 4.45 10.62 24.13
C ARG A 321 3.78 9.34 23.64
N THR A 322 3.86 8.27 24.44
CA THR A 322 3.10 7.05 24.20
C THR A 322 1.69 7.26 24.76
N LEU A 323 0.66 7.14 23.92
CA LEU A 323 -0.73 7.23 24.36
C LEU A 323 -1.24 5.89 24.87
N VAL A 324 -0.94 4.83 24.13
CA VAL A 324 -1.47 3.49 24.37
C VAL A 324 -0.35 2.48 24.13
N GLN A 325 -0.34 1.41 24.92
CA GLN A 325 0.62 0.33 24.78
C GLN A 325 -0.07 -1.01 24.99
N VAL A 326 0.14 -1.93 24.06
CA VAL A 326 -0.41 -3.29 24.09
C VAL A 326 0.71 -4.30 24.27
N GLN A 327 0.47 -5.31 25.09
CA GLN A 327 1.38 -6.44 25.28
C GLN A 327 1.28 -7.40 24.10
N ARG A 328 2.43 -7.83 23.58
CA ARG A 328 2.55 -8.88 22.58
C ARG A 328 2.67 -10.24 23.23
N TYR A 329 2.15 -11.27 22.57
CA TYR A 329 2.27 -12.66 23.01
C TYR A 329 3.61 -13.28 22.62
N GLY A 330 4.35 -12.67 21.68
CA GLY A 330 5.67 -13.13 21.26
C GLY A 330 6.19 -12.39 20.04
N LYS A 331 7.40 -12.75 19.60
CA LYS A 331 8.03 -12.18 18.40
C LYS A 331 7.26 -12.54 17.13
N ASP A 332 6.71 -13.75 17.08
CA ASP A 332 6.00 -14.33 15.93
C ASP A 332 4.50 -14.01 15.93
N GLU A 333 4.08 -13.01 16.70
CA GLU A 333 2.70 -12.52 16.64
C GLU A 333 2.45 -11.81 15.32
N ASN A 334 1.33 -12.15 14.67
CA ASN A 334 0.85 -11.52 13.45
C ASN A 334 0.59 -10.01 13.66
N LEU A 335 1.19 -9.16 12.81
CA LEU A 335 1.12 -7.70 12.94
C LEU A 335 -0.31 -7.17 12.85
N GLU A 336 -1.17 -7.85 12.10
CA GLU A 336 -2.58 -7.52 11.91
C GLU A 336 -3.36 -7.64 13.23
N THR A 337 -3.03 -8.62 14.07
CA THR A 337 -3.63 -8.79 15.40
C THR A 337 -3.19 -7.66 16.32
N GLY A 338 -1.89 -7.39 16.37
CA GLY A 338 -1.33 -6.29 17.16
C GLY A 338 -1.86 -4.93 16.74
N ALA A 339 -2.01 -4.67 15.44
CA ALA A 339 -2.56 -3.43 14.91
C ALA A 339 -4.02 -3.20 15.34
N LYS A 340 -4.86 -4.25 15.27
CA LYS A 340 -6.27 -4.17 15.70
C LYS A 340 -6.38 -3.92 17.20
N ALA A 341 -5.63 -4.67 18.00
CA ALA A 341 -5.61 -4.49 19.45
C ALA A 341 -5.20 -3.07 19.83
N LEU A 342 -4.15 -2.54 19.19
CA LEU A 342 -3.69 -1.17 19.42
C LEU A 342 -4.73 -0.12 19.03
N VAL A 343 -5.42 -0.30 17.90
CA VAL A 343 -6.47 0.63 17.45
C VAL A 343 -7.69 0.60 18.36
N ASN A 344 -8.08 -0.57 18.89
CA ASN A 344 -9.18 -0.70 19.84
C ASN A 344 -8.85 0.03 21.15
N GLU A 345 -7.67 -0.20 21.72
CA GLU A 345 -7.23 0.48 22.93
C GLU A 345 -7.10 2.01 22.73
N LEU A 346 -6.67 2.45 21.54
CA LEU A 346 -6.68 3.87 21.17
C LEU A 346 -8.10 4.45 21.14
N LYS A 347 -9.08 3.69 20.62
CA LYS A 347 -10.48 4.09 20.59
C LYS A 347 -11.04 4.26 21.99
N ASP A 348 -10.78 3.30 22.87
CA ASP A 348 -11.23 3.33 24.26
C ASP A 348 -10.59 4.50 25.03
N PHE A 349 -9.29 4.74 24.81
CA PHE A 349 -8.58 5.89 25.36
C PHE A 349 -9.22 7.23 24.92
N LEU A 350 -9.52 7.40 23.63
CA LEU A 350 -10.12 8.64 23.12
C LEU A 350 -11.57 8.85 23.59
N LEU A 351 -12.32 7.75 23.79
CA LEU A 351 -13.66 7.82 24.36
C LEU A 351 -13.61 8.23 25.84
N ALA A 352 -12.65 7.69 26.61
CA ALA A 352 -12.43 8.09 27.99
C ALA A 352 -12.06 9.58 28.10
N GLU A 353 -11.13 10.07 27.25
CA GLU A 353 -10.72 11.48 27.22
C GLU A 353 -11.88 12.41 26.83
N ALA A 354 -12.82 11.95 25.99
CA ALA A 354 -13.99 12.73 25.61
C ALA A 354 -15.08 12.78 26.69
N CYS A 355 -15.11 11.81 27.61
CA CYS A 355 -16.04 11.77 28.73
C CYS A 355 -15.52 12.53 29.96
N GLU A 356 -14.20 12.68 30.13
CA GLU A 356 -13.65 13.45 31.24
C GLU A 356 -13.85 14.96 31.01
N PRO A 357 -14.59 15.67 31.88
CA PRO A 357 -14.68 17.12 31.80
C PRO A 357 -13.30 17.71 32.05
N ARG A 358 -12.77 18.47 31.09
CA ARG A 358 -11.56 19.28 31.28
C ARG A 358 -11.88 20.37 32.31
N ASN A 359 -11.50 20.12 33.57
CA ASN A 359 -11.55 21.11 34.65
C ASN A 359 -10.57 22.25 34.44
#